data_AF-A0A4P7X045-F1
#
_entry.id   AF-A0A4P7X045-F1
#
_cell.length_a   1.000
_cell.length_b   1.000
_cell.length_c   1.000
_cell.angle_alpha   90.00
_cell.angle_beta   90.00
_cell.angle_gamma   90.00
#
_symmetry.space_group_name_H-M   'P 1'
#
loop_
_entity.id
_entity.type
_entity.pdbx_description
1 polymer ?
#
loop_
_entity_poly.entity_id
_entity_poly.type
_entity_poly.pdbx_seq_one_letter_code
_entity_poly.pdbx_strand_id
1 'polypeptide(L)'
;MKTPITLILLIFCIYSFGQKTKEEPKTPIIRISSFQLKTQITDGVKHYSFIKMQKKLYNVEYKIIERIENESTKLDSRDFRKKMGLFFKGESTGITTQGFFSHGYKNGFWKTEFNNKLVQTINYKNGLVIGRYRVYNVNGDLIYKTTFGSAGNGRYKGFYYKTGILKEEGNYQNGKKEGEWIQFNEQGDLTETIYYIEGMPKE
;
A
#
# COMPACT_ATOMS: atom_id res chain seq x y z
N MET A 1 -36.75 20.61 63.46
CA MET A 1 -35.68 21.40 62.82
C MET A 1 -34.33 20.80 63.20
N LYS A 2 -33.48 20.57 62.20
CA LYS A 2 -32.08 20.08 62.23
C LYS A 2 -31.86 18.60 62.56
N THR A 3 -31.75 17.80 61.49
CA THR A 3 -31.22 16.44 61.43
C THR A 3 -29.70 16.42 61.67
N PRO A 4 -29.14 15.36 62.29
CA PRO A 4 -27.69 15.23 62.47
C PRO A 4 -27.03 14.69 61.20
N ILE A 5 -25.81 15.15 60.95
CA ILE A 5 -24.93 14.77 59.85
C ILE A 5 -24.44 13.34 60.10
N THR A 6 -24.86 12.40 59.25
CA THR A 6 -24.41 11.01 59.28
C THR A 6 -23.02 10.89 58.66
N LEU A 7 -22.06 10.46 59.47
CA LEU A 7 -20.77 9.94 59.04
C LEU A 7 -21.02 8.64 58.24
N ILE A 8 -20.78 8.66 56.93
CA ILE A 8 -20.80 7.45 56.09
C ILE A 8 -19.38 7.19 55.59
N LEU A 9 -18.65 6.41 56.38
CA LEU A 9 -17.59 5.53 55.91
C LEU A 9 -18.29 4.31 55.29
N LEU A 10 -18.43 4.28 53.96
CA LEU A 10 -18.80 3.07 53.23
C LEU A 10 -17.75 2.79 52.17
N ILE A 11 -16.89 1.86 52.54
CA ILE A 11 -16.14 0.96 51.68
C ILE A 11 -17.07 0.50 50.55
N PHE A 12 -16.92 1.10 49.37
CA PHE A 12 -17.41 0.50 48.13
C PHE A 12 -16.19 0.12 47.30
N CYS A 13 -15.77 -1.11 47.58
CA CYS A 13 -15.46 -2.12 46.60
C CYS A 13 -14.79 -1.63 45.32
N ILE A 14 -13.48 -1.88 45.31
CA ILE A 14 -12.70 -2.46 44.21
C ILE A 14 -13.61 -3.24 43.23
N TYR A 15 -14.22 -2.53 42.30
CA TYR A 15 -14.77 -3.07 41.05
C TYR A 15 -14.18 -2.23 39.92
N SER A 16 -12.85 -2.11 39.88
CA SER A 16 -12.17 -2.08 38.58
C SER A 16 -12.27 -3.49 38.00
N PHE A 17 -13.49 -3.86 37.64
CA PHE A 17 -13.79 -5.07 36.89
C PHE A 17 -12.96 -5.00 35.63
N GLY A 18 -11.96 -5.87 35.56
CA GLY A 18 -11.11 -6.01 34.40
C GLY A 18 -11.99 -6.32 33.20
N GLN A 19 -12.33 -5.30 32.42
CA GLN A 19 -12.73 -5.52 31.05
C GLN A 19 -11.47 -5.98 30.34
N LYS A 20 -11.25 -7.31 30.34
CA LYS A 20 -10.55 -7.94 29.23
C LYS A 20 -11.33 -7.50 28.00
N THR A 21 -10.83 -6.50 27.29
CA THR A 21 -11.30 -6.18 25.95
C THR A 21 -11.28 -7.50 25.21
N LYS A 22 -12.45 -8.03 24.85
CA LYS A 22 -12.53 -9.13 23.89
C LYS A 22 -11.83 -8.59 22.65
N GLU A 23 -10.57 -8.99 22.44
CA GLU A 23 -9.88 -8.67 21.21
C GLU A 23 -10.75 -9.24 20.09
N GLU A 24 -11.35 -8.34 19.30
CA GLU A 24 -12.03 -8.78 18.09
C GLU A 24 -11.05 -9.63 17.28
N PRO A 25 -11.49 -10.76 16.71
CA PRO A 25 -10.60 -11.64 15.97
C PRO A 25 -9.97 -10.82 14.84
N LYS A 26 -8.64 -10.65 14.90
CA LYS A 26 -7.89 -9.96 13.85
C LYS A 26 -8.17 -10.67 12.53
N THR A 27 -8.75 -9.95 11.58
CA THR A 27 -9.03 -10.51 10.26
C THR A 27 -7.74 -11.03 9.63
N PRO A 28 -7.73 -12.24 9.04
CA PRO A 28 -6.50 -12.80 8.53
C PRO A 28 -6.00 -11.99 7.33
N ILE A 29 -4.71 -11.65 7.35
CA ILE A 29 -4.04 -10.99 6.21
C ILE A 29 -3.90 -12.00 5.07
N ILE A 30 -4.53 -11.72 3.93
CA ILE A 30 -4.44 -12.57 2.74
C ILE A 30 -3.15 -12.23 1.99
N ARG A 31 -2.22 -13.19 1.93
CA ARG A 31 -0.98 -13.05 1.15
C ARG A 31 -1.21 -13.43 -0.30
N ILE A 32 -0.87 -12.55 -1.23
CA ILE A 32 -1.01 -12.77 -2.67
C ILE A 32 0.26 -12.33 -3.40
N SER A 33 0.57 -12.99 -4.52
CA SER A 33 1.63 -12.57 -5.44
C SER A 33 1.13 -11.44 -6.35
N SER A 34 1.99 -10.50 -6.74
CA SER A 34 1.67 -9.50 -7.77
C SER A 34 1.23 -10.16 -9.09
N PHE A 35 1.78 -11.33 -9.44
CA PHE A 35 1.38 -12.12 -10.61
C PHE A 35 -0.03 -12.73 -10.53
N GLN A 36 -0.73 -12.61 -9.40
CA GLN A 36 -2.14 -13.00 -9.32
C GLN A 36 -3.08 -11.85 -9.67
N LEU A 37 -2.57 -10.63 -9.79
CA LEU A 37 -3.36 -9.42 -10.02
C LEU A 37 -3.22 -8.94 -11.46
N LYS A 38 -4.33 -8.49 -12.04
CA LYS A 38 -4.35 -7.61 -13.21
C LYS A 38 -4.71 -6.20 -12.76
N THR A 39 -4.13 -5.20 -13.43
CA THR A 39 -4.45 -3.79 -13.24
C THR A 39 -5.05 -3.20 -14.50
N GLN A 40 -6.07 -2.38 -14.34
CA GLN A 40 -6.62 -1.54 -15.40
C GLN A 40 -6.65 -0.09 -14.91
N ILE A 41 -6.43 0.86 -15.80
CA ILE A 41 -6.58 2.28 -15.49
C ILE A 41 -7.97 2.69 -15.94
N THR A 42 -8.76 3.24 -15.03
CA THR A 42 -10.08 3.82 -15.29
C THR A 42 -10.08 5.21 -14.71
N ASP A 43 -10.30 6.22 -15.54
CA ASP A 43 -10.23 7.64 -15.16
C ASP A 43 -8.94 8.03 -14.41
N GLY A 44 -7.80 7.47 -14.84
CA GLY A 44 -6.49 7.72 -14.23
C GLY A 44 -6.23 7.00 -12.91
N VAL A 45 -7.21 6.23 -12.40
CA VAL A 45 -7.07 5.43 -11.17
C VAL A 45 -6.83 3.96 -11.50
N LYS A 46 -5.88 3.34 -10.79
CA LYS A 46 -5.59 1.91 -10.93
C LYS A 46 -6.63 1.06 -10.20
N HIS A 47 -7.38 0.26 -10.96
CA HIS A 47 -8.28 -0.78 -10.47
C HIS A 47 -7.60 -2.15 -10.54
N TYR A 48 -7.69 -2.92 -9.45
CA TYR A 48 -7.06 -4.23 -9.29
C TYR A 48 -8.12 -5.33 -9.30
N SER A 49 -7.78 -6.47 -9.89
CA SER A 49 -8.60 -7.69 -9.82
C SER A 49 -7.73 -8.92 -10.00
N PHE A 50 -8.23 -10.11 -9.65
CA PHE A 50 -7.48 -11.35 -9.89
C PHE A 50 -7.42 -11.68 -11.39
N ILE A 51 -6.27 -12.20 -11.86
CA ILE A 51 -6.06 -12.63 -13.26
C ILE A 51 -6.94 -13.84 -13.58
N LYS A 52 -6.89 -14.85 -12.72
CA LYS A 52 -7.69 -16.06 -12.83
C LYS A 52 -8.70 -16.06 -11.70
N MET A 53 -9.87 -16.61 -12.00
CA MET A 53 -11.08 -16.66 -11.18
C MET A 53 -11.96 -15.42 -11.32
N GLN A 54 -13.27 -15.62 -11.44
CA GLN A 54 -14.32 -14.60 -11.28
C GLN A 54 -14.35 -14.00 -9.84
N LYS A 55 -13.25 -14.11 -9.09
CA LYS A 55 -13.11 -13.63 -7.72
C LYS A 55 -12.74 -12.14 -7.75
N LYS A 56 -13.44 -11.38 -6.91
CA LYS A 56 -13.17 -9.96 -6.67
C LYS A 56 -12.19 -9.83 -5.51
N LEU A 57 -11.50 -8.69 -5.43
CA LEU A 57 -10.82 -8.28 -4.20
C LEU A 57 -11.88 -7.79 -3.22
N TYR A 58 -11.94 -8.41 -2.04
CA TYR A 58 -12.91 -8.09 -1.01
C TYR A 58 -12.34 -7.03 -0.05
N ASN A 59 -13.19 -6.46 0.82
CA ASN A 59 -12.73 -5.52 1.84
C ASN A 59 -12.07 -6.26 3.02
N VAL A 60 -10.88 -6.78 2.76
CA VAL A 60 -10.00 -7.45 3.72
C VAL A 60 -8.58 -6.96 3.53
N GLU A 61 -7.72 -7.22 4.50
CA GLU A 61 -6.32 -6.81 4.40
C GLU A 61 -5.53 -7.79 3.53
N TYR A 62 -4.84 -7.25 2.53
CA TYR A 62 -3.96 -8.01 1.66
C TYR A 62 -2.50 -7.64 1.93
N LYS A 63 -1.61 -8.62 1.88
CA LYS A 63 -0.18 -8.43 1.73
C LYS A 63 0.23 -8.94 0.35
N ILE A 64 0.55 -8.00 -0.53
CA ILE A 64 1.01 -8.28 -1.90
C ILE A 64 2.53 -8.46 -1.85
N ILE A 65 3.00 -9.60 -2.33
CA ILE A 65 4.41 -9.92 -2.50
C ILE A 65 4.76 -9.64 -3.96
N GLU A 66 5.62 -8.65 -4.18
CA GLU A 66 6.08 -8.31 -5.52
C GLU A 66 7.05 -9.39 -6.01
N ARG A 67 6.77 -9.91 -7.20
CA ARG A 67 7.58 -10.90 -7.89
C ARG A 67 7.96 -10.44 -9.29
N ILE A 68 9.12 -10.88 -9.76
CA ILE A 68 9.62 -10.68 -11.12
C ILE A 68 10.02 -12.03 -11.74
N GLU A 69 9.90 -12.14 -13.05
CA GLU A 69 10.37 -13.32 -13.79
C GLU A 69 11.88 -13.20 -14.00
N ASN A 70 12.64 -14.25 -13.70
CA ASN A 70 14.05 -14.35 -14.04
C ASN A 70 14.27 -15.45 -15.09
N GLU A 71 15.33 -15.35 -15.90
CA GLU A 71 15.68 -16.36 -16.91
C GLU A 71 15.88 -17.75 -16.30
N SER A 72 16.36 -17.84 -15.05
CA SER A 72 16.45 -19.05 -14.22
C SER A 72 15.09 -19.71 -13.95
N THR A 73 13.98 -18.96 -14.02
CA THR A 73 12.62 -19.46 -13.80
C THR A 73 11.94 -19.94 -15.08
N LYS A 74 12.59 -19.77 -16.24
CA LYS A 74 12.16 -20.31 -17.55
C LYS A 74 12.54 -21.78 -17.74
N LEU A 75 12.57 -22.65 -16.73
CA LEU A 75 12.85 -24.07 -16.99
C LEU A 75 12.00 -25.09 -16.21
N ASP A 76 11.71 -26.14 -16.98
CA ASP A 76 10.90 -27.35 -16.84
C ASP A 76 9.36 -27.22 -16.87
N SER A 77 8.81 -27.54 -18.05
CA SER A 77 7.39 -27.64 -18.37
C SER A 77 6.73 -28.95 -17.88
N ARG A 78 7.49 -29.85 -17.25
CA ARG A 78 7.01 -31.15 -16.74
C ARG A 78 6.55 -31.13 -15.29
N ASP A 79 6.73 -30.02 -14.57
CA ASP A 79 6.29 -29.91 -13.16
C ASP A 79 4.76 -29.76 -13.05
N PHE A 80 4.10 -30.87 -12.73
CA PHE A 80 2.66 -30.97 -12.54
C PHE A 80 2.13 -30.01 -11.45
N ARG A 81 2.93 -29.67 -10.43
CA ARG A 81 2.49 -28.76 -9.36
C ARG A 81 2.44 -27.30 -9.84
N LYS A 82 3.30 -26.91 -10.79
CA LYS A 82 3.20 -25.62 -11.52
C LYS A 82 1.99 -25.60 -12.47
N LYS A 83 1.65 -26.73 -13.10
CA LYS A 83 0.43 -26.86 -13.95
C LYS A 83 -0.86 -26.64 -13.17
N MET A 84 -0.87 -27.04 -11.90
CA MET A 84 -1.99 -26.79 -10.97
C MET A 84 -2.05 -25.37 -10.38
N GLY A 85 -1.08 -24.48 -10.68
CA GLY A 85 -1.07 -23.11 -10.14
C GLY A 85 -0.76 -23.02 -8.65
N LEU A 86 -0.16 -24.07 -8.07
CA LEU A 86 0.21 -24.13 -6.65
C LEU A 86 1.53 -23.44 -6.33
N PHE A 87 2.29 -23.04 -7.35
CA PHE A 87 3.54 -22.27 -7.23
C PHE A 87 3.45 -20.99 -8.06
N PHE A 88 3.69 -19.86 -7.41
CA PHE A 88 3.85 -18.58 -8.09
C PHE A 88 5.18 -18.61 -8.85
N LYS A 89 5.16 -18.46 -10.17
CA LYS A 89 6.37 -18.21 -10.96
C LYS A 89 7.05 -16.92 -10.45
N GLY A 90 8.37 -16.81 -10.60
CA GLY A 90 9.14 -15.60 -10.30
C GLY A 90 9.75 -15.52 -8.90
N GLU A 91 10.85 -14.78 -8.82
CA GLU A 91 11.58 -14.48 -7.59
C GLU A 91 10.95 -13.28 -6.88
N SER A 92 10.95 -13.28 -5.55
CA SER A 92 10.50 -12.11 -4.80
C SER A 92 11.51 -11.00 -4.92
N THR A 93 11.05 -9.77 -5.18
CA THR A 93 11.91 -8.58 -5.19
C THR A 93 12.29 -8.10 -3.79
N GLY A 94 11.79 -8.77 -2.74
CA GLY A 94 11.85 -8.29 -1.36
C GLY A 94 10.84 -7.19 -1.04
N ILE A 95 10.09 -6.68 -2.03
CA ILE A 95 9.05 -5.67 -1.82
C ILE A 95 7.74 -6.35 -1.44
N THR A 96 7.14 -5.90 -0.34
CA THR A 96 5.76 -6.25 0.00
C THR A 96 4.95 -4.99 0.24
N THR A 97 3.70 -4.98 -0.21
CA THR A 97 2.76 -3.86 -0.01
C THR A 97 1.51 -4.37 0.67
N GLN A 98 1.08 -3.71 1.74
CA GLN A 98 -0.02 -4.17 2.59
C GLN A 98 -1.08 -3.08 2.76
N GLY A 99 -2.35 -3.47 2.68
CA GLY A 99 -3.50 -2.59 2.90
C GLY A 99 -4.82 -3.22 2.43
N PHE A 100 -5.87 -2.41 2.37
CA PHE A 100 -7.23 -2.85 2.05
C PHE A 100 -7.64 -2.44 0.64
N PHE A 101 -8.45 -3.28 -0.02
CA PHE A 101 -9.14 -2.92 -1.23
C PHE A 101 -10.63 -2.62 -0.96
N SER A 102 -11.18 -1.63 -1.65
CA SER A 102 -12.62 -1.41 -1.77
C SER A 102 -12.97 -1.51 -3.25
N HIS A 103 -13.76 -2.52 -3.63
CA HIS A 103 -14.17 -2.75 -5.02
C HIS A 103 -12.99 -2.74 -6.01
N GLY A 104 -11.88 -3.40 -5.65
CA GLY A 104 -10.67 -3.44 -6.48
C GLY A 104 -9.79 -2.19 -6.43
N TYR A 105 -10.20 -1.11 -5.75
CA TYR A 105 -9.37 0.07 -5.56
C TYR A 105 -8.66 0.05 -4.21
N LYS A 106 -7.39 0.49 -4.15
CA LYS A 106 -6.70 0.67 -2.87
C LYS A 106 -7.48 1.63 -1.98
N ASN A 107 -7.67 1.29 -0.72
CA ASN A 107 -8.40 2.11 0.23
C ASN A 107 -7.73 2.09 1.61
N GLY A 108 -7.83 3.21 2.33
CA GLY A 108 -7.26 3.37 3.66
C GLY A 108 -5.73 3.47 3.66
N PHE A 109 -5.14 3.11 4.79
CA PHE A 109 -3.70 3.15 4.97
C PHE A 109 -3.02 1.97 4.28
N TRP A 110 -1.99 2.28 3.50
CA TRP A 110 -1.14 1.31 2.84
C TRP A 110 0.31 1.53 3.25
N LYS A 111 1.02 0.43 3.47
CA LYS A 111 2.46 0.42 3.75
C LYS A 111 3.22 -0.44 2.75
N THR A 112 4.43 -0.02 2.42
CA THR A 112 5.36 -0.79 1.59
C THR A 112 6.61 -1.07 2.41
N GLU A 113 7.04 -2.32 2.40
CA GLU A 113 8.25 -2.81 3.06
C GLU A 113 9.21 -3.35 2.00
N PHE A 114 10.50 -3.09 2.15
CA PHE A 114 11.58 -3.72 1.38
C PHE A 114 12.44 -4.54 2.33
N ASN A 115 12.55 -5.85 2.10
CA ASN A 115 13.24 -6.80 2.99
C ASN A 115 12.83 -6.63 4.46
N ASN A 116 11.51 -6.56 4.70
CA ASN A 116 10.86 -6.36 6.00
C ASN A 116 11.13 -5.01 6.69
N LYS A 117 11.73 -4.04 6.00
CA LYS A 117 11.92 -2.68 6.51
C LYS A 117 10.90 -1.73 5.89
N LEU A 118 10.26 -0.89 6.70
CA LEU A 118 9.29 0.09 6.22
C LEU A 118 9.97 1.12 5.33
N VAL A 119 9.50 1.26 4.09
CA VAL A 119 10.06 2.21 3.11
C VAL A 119 9.02 3.18 2.56
N GLN A 120 7.73 2.91 2.71
CA GLN A 120 6.68 3.83 2.28
C GLN A 120 5.41 3.69 3.12
N THR A 121 4.74 4.82 3.34
CA THR A 121 3.35 4.85 3.84
C THR A 121 2.54 5.84 3.03
N ILE A 122 1.33 5.46 2.64
CA ILE A 122 0.45 6.26 1.79
C ILE A 122 -1.01 5.97 2.16
N ASN A 123 -1.89 6.96 2.06
CA ASN A 123 -3.32 6.75 2.27
C ASN A 123 -4.05 6.86 0.93
N TYR A 124 -5.07 6.03 0.77
CA TYR A 124 -5.91 6.01 -0.40
C TYR A 124 -7.38 6.16 -0.03
N LYS A 125 -8.16 6.77 -0.92
CA LYS A 125 -9.62 6.73 -0.92
C LYS A 125 -10.09 6.32 -2.30
N ASN A 126 -10.62 5.11 -2.42
CA ASN A 126 -11.04 4.53 -3.71
C ASN A 126 -9.97 4.68 -4.81
N GLY A 127 -8.72 4.38 -4.48
CA GLY A 127 -7.57 4.39 -5.40
C GLY A 127 -6.90 5.76 -5.55
N LEU A 128 -7.54 6.86 -5.14
CA LEU A 128 -6.96 8.19 -5.13
C LEU A 128 -6.02 8.34 -3.93
N VAL A 129 -4.80 8.85 -4.15
CA VAL A 129 -3.87 9.18 -3.07
C VAL A 129 -4.43 10.36 -2.28
N ILE A 130 -4.50 10.25 -0.95
CA ILE A 130 -4.96 11.35 -0.09
C ILE A 130 -4.09 11.48 1.15
N GLY A 131 -4.08 12.65 1.76
CA GLY A 131 -3.44 12.87 3.05
C GLY A 131 -1.94 12.57 3.03
N ARG A 132 -1.45 12.01 4.14
CA ARG A 132 0.00 11.86 4.36
C ARG A 132 0.61 10.81 3.43
N TYR A 133 1.65 11.21 2.72
CA TYR A 133 2.55 10.36 1.96
C TYR A 133 3.97 10.50 2.52
N ARG A 134 4.62 9.37 2.84
CA ARG A 134 5.98 9.34 3.39
C ARG A 134 6.80 8.22 2.78
N VAL A 135 8.09 8.48 2.60
CA VAL A 135 9.09 7.53 2.12
C VAL A 135 10.27 7.53 3.09
N TYR A 136 10.75 6.33 3.38
CA TYR A 136 11.88 6.07 4.27
C TYR A 136 12.97 5.32 3.51
N ASN A 137 14.23 5.53 3.89
CA ASN A 137 15.32 4.68 3.43
C ASN A 137 15.34 3.34 4.19
N VAL A 138 16.24 2.43 3.82
CA VAL A 138 16.41 1.12 4.49
C VAL A 138 17.01 1.20 5.90
N ASN A 139 17.40 2.38 6.39
CA ASN A 139 17.80 2.60 7.78
C ASN A 139 16.61 3.06 8.65
N GLY A 140 15.48 3.41 8.01
CA GLY A 140 14.29 3.95 8.67
C GLY A 140 14.23 5.47 8.70
N ASP A 141 15.20 6.17 8.11
CA ASP A 141 15.21 7.63 8.05
C ASP A 141 14.16 8.12 7.06
N LEU A 142 13.42 9.16 7.43
CA LEU A 142 12.43 9.80 6.56
C LEU A 142 13.14 10.64 5.49
N ILE A 143 13.07 10.21 4.22
CA ILE A 143 13.73 10.88 3.09
C ILE A 143 12.78 11.72 2.25
N TYR A 144 11.47 11.48 2.34
CA TYR A 144 10.47 12.31 1.68
C TYR A 144 9.15 12.28 2.44
N LYS A 145 8.48 13.44 2.49
CA LYS A 145 7.11 13.57 2.98
C LYS A 145 6.37 14.66 2.23
N THR A 146 5.06 14.45 2.08
CA THR A 146 4.13 15.43 1.54
C THR A 146 2.72 15.10 2.01
N THR A 147 1.77 15.98 1.70
CA THR A 147 0.34 15.78 1.97
C THR A 147 -0.44 16.01 0.69
N PHE A 148 -1.22 15.02 0.29
CA PHE A 148 -2.16 15.11 -0.82
C PHE A 148 -3.49 15.68 -0.32
N GLY A 149 -4.11 16.54 -1.13
CA GLY A 149 -5.47 17.03 -0.89
C GLY A 149 -6.51 15.91 -0.99
N SER A 150 -7.74 16.20 -0.57
CA SER A 150 -8.87 15.25 -0.66
C SER A 150 -9.23 14.85 -2.09
N ALA A 151 -8.95 15.71 -3.07
CA ALA A 151 -9.07 15.45 -4.50
C ALA A 151 -7.85 14.70 -5.09
N GLY A 152 -6.86 14.35 -4.27
CA GLY A 152 -5.61 13.71 -4.71
C GLY A 152 -4.63 14.63 -5.40
N ASN A 153 -4.71 15.93 -5.13
CA ASN A 153 -3.73 16.91 -5.60
C ASN A 153 -2.48 16.86 -4.73
N GLY A 154 -1.29 16.81 -5.33
CA GLY A 154 -0.05 16.86 -4.57
C GLY A 154 1.20 16.47 -5.37
N ARG A 155 2.36 16.84 -4.81
CA ARG A 155 3.67 16.47 -5.33
C ARG A 155 3.98 15.01 -5.03
N TYR A 156 4.43 14.26 -6.02
CA TYR A 156 4.84 12.88 -5.87
C TYR A 156 6.33 12.73 -6.14
N LYS A 157 6.98 11.86 -5.34
CA LYS A 157 8.32 11.35 -5.58
C LYS A 157 8.34 9.85 -5.31
N GLY A 158 8.76 9.05 -6.27
CA GLY A 158 9.02 7.62 -6.15
C GLY A 158 10.52 7.37 -6.02
N PHE A 159 10.92 6.32 -5.32
CA PHE A 159 12.33 6.01 -5.06
C PHE A 159 12.63 4.53 -5.34
N TYR A 160 13.85 4.24 -5.77
CA TYR A 160 14.38 2.90 -5.80
C TYR A 160 14.70 2.45 -4.37
N TYR A 161 13.82 1.68 -3.73
CA TYR A 161 13.97 1.35 -2.30
C TYR A 161 15.30 0.66 -1.93
N LYS A 162 15.92 -0.05 -2.87
CA LYS A 162 17.23 -0.70 -2.67
C LYS A 162 18.36 0.32 -2.48
N THR A 163 18.34 1.43 -3.22
CA THR A 163 19.42 2.43 -3.26
C THR A 163 19.04 3.75 -2.57
N GLY A 164 17.75 4.03 -2.40
CA GLY A 164 17.23 5.31 -1.95
C GLY A 164 17.27 6.42 -3.00
N ILE A 165 17.69 6.11 -4.24
CA ILE A 165 17.80 7.07 -5.34
C ILE A 165 16.40 7.45 -5.85
N LEU A 166 16.23 8.72 -6.22
CA LEU A 166 14.99 9.23 -6.82
C LEU A 166 14.73 8.48 -8.12
N LYS A 167 13.53 7.92 -8.27
CA LYS A 167 13.12 7.14 -9.45
C LYS A 167 12.26 7.97 -10.39
N GLU A 168 11.30 8.69 -9.84
CA GLU A 168 10.40 9.54 -10.60
C GLU A 168 9.87 10.65 -9.72
N GLU A 169 9.54 11.79 -10.32
CA GLU A 169 8.80 12.86 -9.66
C GLU A 169 7.85 13.58 -10.60
N GLY A 170 6.83 14.21 -10.01
CA GLY A 170 5.83 14.97 -10.75
C GLY A 170 4.69 15.44 -9.86
N ASN A 171 3.63 15.94 -10.48
CA ASN A 171 2.43 16.37 -9.77
C ASN A 171 1.23 15.50 -10.13
N TYR A 172 0.35 15.36 -9.16
CA TYR A 172 -1.01 14.89 -9.37
C TYR A 172 -2.00 16.04 -9.28
N GLN A 173 -2.96 16.06 -10.20
CA GLN A 173 -4.14 16.90 -10.18
C GLN A 173 -5.38 16.03 -10.39
N ASN A 174 -6.37 16.17 -9.51
CA ASN A 174 -7.58 15.36 -9.43
C ASN A 174 -7.28 13.85 -9.45
N GLY A 175 -6.19 13.44 -8.81
CA GLY A 175 -5.73 12.05 -8.75
C GLY A 175 -5.06 11.51 -10.01
N LYS A 176 -4.86 12.34 -11.03
CA LYS A 176 -4.22 12.00 -12.29
C LYS A 176 -2.85 12.67 -12.40
N LYS A 177 -1.89 12.05 -13.12
CA LYS A 177 -0.60 12.69 -13.43
C LYS A 177 -0.86 13.98 -14.21
N GLU A 178 -0.21 15.07 -13.84
CA GLU A 178 -0.38 16.37 -14.48
C GLU A 178 0.96 17.11 -14.60
N GLY A 179 1.15 17.78 -15.73
CA GLY A 179 2.35 18.55 -16.04
C GLY A 179 3.57 17.65 -16.28
N GLU A 180 4.75 18.20 -16.02
CA GLU A 180 6.02 17.51 -16.23
C GLU A 180 6.23 16.37 -15.22
N TRP A 181 6.60 15.20 -15.74
CA TRP A 181 7.02 14.03 -15.00
C TRP A 181 8.41 13.62 -15.44
N ILE A 182 9.31 13.52 -14.47
CA ILE A 182 10.73 13.29 -14.68
C ILE A 182 11.06 11.90 -14.14
N GLN A 183 11.78 11.08 -14.91
CA GLN A 183 12.21 9.75 -14.52
C GLN A 183 13.74 9.65 -14.52
N PHE A 184 14.26 8.85 -13.60
CA PHE A 184 15.68 8.61 -13.42
C PHE A 184 15.96 7.11 -13.36
N ASN A 185 17.16 6.68 -13.74
CA ASN A 185 17.63 5.30 -13.58
C ASN A 185 18.13 5.02 -12.14
N GLU A 186 18.60 3.79 -11.88
CA GLU A 186 19.16 3.42 -10.57
C GLU A 186 20.49 4.10 -10.23
N GLN A 187 21.12 4.79 -11.19
CA GLN A 187 22.33 5.60 -11.01
C GLN A 187 21.99 7.07 -10.70
N GLY A 188 20.73 7.47 -10.88
CA GLY A 188 20.25 8.84 -10.70
C GLY A 188 20.33 9.71 -11.95
N ASP A 189 20.68 9.13 -13.11
CA ASP A 189 20.69 9.87 -14.37
C ASP A 189 19.27 10.04 -14.90
N LEU A 190 18.98 11.22 -15.45
CA LEU A 190 17.73 11.52 -16.13
C LEU A 190 17.55 10.57 -17.31
N THR A 191 16.47 9.82 -17.32
CA THR A 191 16.13 8.90 -18.43
C THR A 191 15.04 9.45 -19.33
N GLU A 192 14.05 10.14 -18.75
CA GLU A 192 12.87 10.54 -19.50
C GLU A 192 12.19 11.74 -18.84
N THR A 193 11.67 12.64 -19.67
CA THR A 193 10.74 13.69 -19.24
C THR A 193 9.47 13.56 -20.09
N ILE A 194 8.33 13.31 -19.44
CA ILE A 194 7.03 13.17 -20.08
C ILE A 194 6.12 14.27 -19.56
N TYR A 195 5.43 14.98 -20.45
CA TYR A 195 4.38 15.92 -20.05
C TYR A 195 3.02 15.20 -20.01
N TYR A 196 2.24 15.36 -18.94
CA TYR A 196 0.92 14.75 -18.79
C TYR A 196 -0.19 15.81 -18.76
N ILE A 197 -1.32 15.51 -19.41
CA ILE A 197 -2.57 16.27 -19.31
C ILE A 197 -3.67 15.29 -18.92
N GLU A 198 -4.32 15.51 -17.78
CA GLU A 198 -5.37 14.64 -17.25
C GLU A 198 -4.97 13.16 -17.20
N GLY A 199 -3.73 12.89 -16.80
CA GLY A 199 -3.19 11.53 -16.67
C GLY A 199 -2.75 10.88 -17.98
N MET A 200 -2.91 11.54 -19.13
CA MET A 200 -2.46 11.04 -20.43
C MET A 200 -1.13 11.69 -20.81
N PRO A 201 -0.13 10.91 -21.26
CA PRO A 201 1.11 11.49 -21.77
C PRO A 201 0.80 12.28 -23.05
N LYS A 202 1.37 13.47 -23.15
CA LYS A 202 1.30 14.31 -24.33
C LYS A 202 2.41 13.88 -25.29
N GLU A 203 2.02 13.51 -26.51
CA GLU A 203 2.92 13.23 -27.63
C GLU A 203 3.68 14.48 -28.09
#